data_AF-A0A9X5XGA3-F1
#
_entry.id   AF-A0A9X5XGA3-F1
#
_cell.length_a   1.000
_cell.length_b   1.000
_cell.length_c   1.000
_cell.angle_alpha   90.00
_cell.angle_beta   90.00
_cell.angle_gamma   90.00
#
_symmetry.space_group_name_H-M   'P 1'
#
loop_
_entity.id
_entity.type
_entity.pdbx_description
1 polymer ?
#
loop_
_entity_poly.entity_id
_entity_poly.type
_entity_poly.pdbx_seq_one_letter_code
_entity_poly.pdbx_strand_id
1 'polypeptide(L)'
;MPRRLRSLKWHALAVAAATATTALLTFGAPSDANAAVPATIPLKFTNNSGRSEPVYVYDLGTLLSTGQQGWADANGTFHAWPAGGNPPTPAPDASITGPANGQSMTIRMPKFSGRIYFSYGQKLDFRLTTGGLVQPAVQNPSDPNHNILFNWSEYTLNDSGLWINSTQVDMFSAPYAVGVQLADG
;
A
#
# COMPACT_ATOMS: atom_id res chain seq x y z
N MET A 1 52.28 66.12 -64.63
CA MET A 1 51.61 65.18 -63.70
C MET A 1 52.58 64.85 -62.57
N PRO A 2 52.23 64.90 -61.27
CA PRO A 2 51.13 64.10 -60.68
C PRO A 2 50.21 64.81 -59.66
N ARG A 3 48.92 64.50 -59.80
CA ARG A 3 47.91 64.05 -58.81
C ARG A 3 48.12 64.32 -57.30
N ARG A 4 47.29 65.23 -56.75
CA ARG A 4 46.84 65.30 -55.33
C ARG A 4 46.14 64.01 -54.91
N LEU A 5 46.21 63.67 -53.61
CA LEU A 5 45.26 62.96 -52.71
C LEU A 5 46.08 62.60 -51.43
N ARG A 6 45.61 62.54 -50.19
CA ARG A 6 44.39 62.88 -49.45
C ARG A 6 44.78 62.80 -47.96
N SER A 7 44.15 63.62 -47.11
CA SER A 7 44.25 63.58 -45.65
C SER A 7 43.77 62.24 -45.07
N LEU A 8 44.52 61.67 -44.12
CA LEU A 8 44.05 60.51 -43.34
C LEU A 8 43.82 60.90 -41.87
N LYS A 9 42.60 60.62 -41.43
CA LYS A 9 41.99 60.99 -40.15
C LYS A 9 42.42 60.03 -39.04
N TRP A 10 42.65 60.59 -37.86
CA TRP A 10 42.98 59.90 -36.63
C TRP A 10 41.75 59.15 -36.12
N HIS A 11 41.88 57.86 -35.83
CA HIS A 11 40.84 57.05 -35.18
C HIS A 11 41.34 56.66 -33.80
N ALA A 12 40.69 57.20 -32.76
CA ALA A 12 40.87 56.75 -31.38
C ALA A 12 40.24 55.35 -31.23
N LEU A 13 41.02 54.40 -30.70
CA LEU A 13 40.50 53.10 -30.28
C LEU A 13 39.65 53.26 -29.02
N ALA A 14 38.38 52.87 -29.08
CA ALA A 14 37.56 52.61 -27.91
C ALA A 14 37.83 51.19 -27.42
N VAL A 15 38.27 51.03 -26.18
CA VAL A 15 38.38 49.74 -25.51
C VAL A 15 37.01 49.42 -24.91
N ALA A 16 36.30 48.46 -25.51
CA ALA A 16 35.10 47.89 -24.92
C ALA A 16 35.50 46.73 -23.99
N ALA A 17 35.32 46.91 -22.68
CA ALA A 17 35.48 45.84 -21.70
C ALA A 17 34.27 44.90 -21.79
N ALA A 18 34.51 43.64 -22.17
CA ALA A 18 33.50 42.58 -22.16
C ALA A 18 33.31 42.06 -20.72
N THR A 19 32.16 42.34 -20.11
CA THR A 19 31.72 41.66 -18.88
C THR A 19 31.09 40.33 -19.26
N ALA A 20 31.79 39.22 -19.02
CA ALA A 20 31.23 37.89 -19.11
C ALA A 20 30.44 37.58 -17.82
N THR A 21 29.11 37.60 -17.89
CA THR A 21 28.25 37.06 -16.84
C THR A 21 28.20 35.54 -16.96
N THR A 22 28.88 34.84 -16.06
CA THR A 22 28.74 33.39 -15.87
C THR A 22 27.39 33.11 -15.22
N ALA A 23 26.41 32.63 -16.00
CA ALA A 23 25.21 32.03 -15.45
C ALA A 23 25.57 30.64 -14.91
N LEU A 24 25.61 30.48 -13.58
CA LEU A 24 25.65 29.15 -12.97
C LEU A 24 24.28 28.50 -13.15
N LEU A 25 24.20 27.51 -14.03
CA LEU A 25 23.08 26.56 -14.06
C LEU A 25 23.27 25.61 -12.87
N THR A 26 22.56 25.86 -11.77
CA THR A 26 22.41 24.87 -10.70
C THR A 26 21.51 23.75 -11.22
N PHE A 27 22.11 22.69 -11.75
CA PHE A 27 21.41 21.41 -11.87
C PHE A 27 21.17 20.92 -10.44
N GLY A 28 19.96 21.14 -9.93
CA GLY A 28 19.53 20.48 -8.70
C GLY A 28 19.65 18.98 -8.91
N ALA A 29 20.49 18.32 -8.12
CA ALA A 29 20.44 16.87 -8.04
C ALA A 29 19.00 16.48 -7.68
N PRO A 30 18.41 15.44 -8.30
CA PRO A 30 17.17 14.88 -7.77
C PRO A 30 17.45 14.56 -6.30
N SER A 31 16.72 15.21 -5.41
CA SER A 31 16.73 14.82 -4.01
C SER A 31 16.09 13.44 -3.97
N ASP A 32 16.91 12.40 -3.80
CA ASP A 32 16.47 11.11 -3.28
C ASP A 32 16.03 11.32 -1.83
N ALA A 33 14.96 12.09 -1.63
CA ALA A 33 14.26 12.12 -0.38
C ALA A 33 13.59 10.76 -0.28
N ASN A 34 14.28 9.82 0.37
CA ASN A 34 13.69 8.58 0.85
C ASN A 34 12.59 8.97 1.84
N ALA A 35 11.39 9.23 1.31
CA ALA A 35 10.26 9.66 2.10
C ALA A 35 9.92 8.50 3.04
N ALA A 36 9.95 8.78 4.35
CA ALA A 36 9.62 7.78 5.35
C ALA A 36 8.26 7.13 5.04
N VAL A 37 8.18 5.81 5.16
CA VAL A 37 6.91 5.10 4.98
C VAL A 37 5.90 5.65 5.99
N PRO A 38 4.74 6.16 5.53
CA PRO A 38 3.76 6.78 6.41
C PRO A 38 3.17 5.76 7.39
N ALA A 39 2.50 6.26 8.44
CA ALA A 39 1.85 5.40 9.44
C ALA A 39 0.80 4.46 8.83
N THR A 40 0.14 4.90 7.75
CA THR A 40 -0.77 4.09 6.94
C THR A 40 -0.60 4.39 5.45
N ILE A 41 -0.85 3.40 4.59
CA ILE A 41 -1.02 3.59 3.14
C ILE A 41 -2.46 3.26 2.68
N PRO A 42 -2.97 3.86 1.60
CA PRO A 42 -4.28 3.50 1.06
C PRO A 42 -4.26 2.13 0.37
N LEU A 43 -5.20 1.25 0.72
CA LEU A 43 -5.52 0.04 -0.04
C LEU A 43 -6.83 0.24 -0.79
N LYS A 44 -6.75 0.37 -2.11
CA LYS A 44 -7.94 0.37 -2.97
C LYS A 44 -8.39 -1.06 -3.21
N PHE A 45 -9.56 -1.41 -2.71
CA PHE A 45 -10.22 -2.69 -2.97
C PHE A 45 -11.27 -2.49 -4.06
N THR A 46 -11.21 -3.26 -5.15
CA THR A 46 -12.17 -3.15 -6.27
C THR A 46 -12.83 -4.50 -6.51
N ASN A 47 -14.16 -4.52 -6.50
CA ASN A 47 -14.92 -5.75 -6.74
C ASN A 47 -15.30 -5.84 -8.22
N ASN A 48 -14.53 -6.62 -8.98
CA ASN A 48 -14.79 -6.95 -10.39
C ASN A 48 -15.26 -8.41 -10.55
N SER A 49 -15.86 -8.99 -9.51
CA SER A 49 -16.14 -10.42 -9.46
C SER A 49 -17.30 -10.86 -10.36
N GLY A 50 -18.17 -9.93 -10.78
CA GLY A 50 -19.43 -10.26 -11.45
C GLY A 50 -20.49 -10.87 -10.51
N ARG A 51 -20.21 -10.95 -9.22
CA ARG A 51 -21.08 -11.56 -8.19
C ARG A 51 -22.01 -10.54 -7.56
N SER A 52 -23.22 -10.96 -7.17
CA SER A 52 -24.19 -10.06 -6.51
C SER A 52 -24.12 -10.11 -4.98
N GLU A 53 -23.44 -11.10 -4.42
CA GLU A 53 -23.32 -11.26 -2.98
C GLU A 53 -22.58 -10.09 -2.31
N PRO A 54 -22.93 -9.75 -1.06
CA PRO A 54 -22.13 -8.81 -0.27
C PRO A 54 -20.71 -9.36 -0.09
N VAL A 55 -19.72 -8.47 -0.11
CA VAL A 55 -18.33 -8.78 0.19
C VAL A 55 -18.02 -8.33 1.61
N TYR A 56 -17.34 -9.17 2.39
CA TYR A 56 -16.79 -8.81 3.69
C TYR A 56 -15.27 -8.85 3.62
N VAL A 57 -14.62 -7.81 4.10
CA VAL A 57 -13.15 -7.68 4.12
C VAL A 57 -12.67 -7.70 5.57
N TYR A 58 -11.50 -8.28 5.82
CA TYR A 58 -10.87 -8.30 7.14
C TYR A 58 -9.38 -7.98 7.00
N ASP A 59 -8.85 -7.07 7.81
CA ASP A 59 -7.41 -6.80 7.93
C ASP A 59 -6.92 -7.33 9.27
N LEU A 60 -6.36 -8.54 9.28
CA LEU A 60 -6.06 -9.32 10.49
C LEU A 60 -4.57 -9.61 10.58
N GLY A 61 -3.98 -9.46 11.76
CA GLY A 61 -2.54 -9.64 11.89
C GLY A 61 -1.95 -9.07 13.17
N THR A 62 -0.70 -8.63 13.07
CA THR A 62 0.11 -8.14 14.19
C THR A 62 0.50 -6.68 13.97
N LEU A 63 0.22 -5.84 14.97
CA LEU A 63 0.69 -4.44 14.98
C LEU A 63 2.18 -4.40 15.29
N LEU A 64 2.98 -3.88 14.36
CA LEU A 64 4.44 -3.99 14.46
C LEU A 64 5.06 -3.15 15.58
N SER A 65 4.39 -2.08 16.01
CA SER A 65 4.88 -1.23 17.11
C SER A 65 4.76 -1.88 18.49
N THR A 66 3.81 -2.80 18.68
CA THR A 66 3.54 -3.44 19.98
C THR A 66 3.71 -4.95 19.97
N GLY A 67 3.76 -5.58 18.80
CA GLY A 67 3.72 -7.04 18.65
C GLY A 67 2.37 -7.67 18.99
N GLN A 68 1.31 -6.88 19.21
CA GLN A 68 -0.01 -7.40 19.56
C GLN A 68 -0.75 -7.89 18.32
N GLN A 69 -1.43 -9.04 18.45
CA GLN A 69 -2.37 -9.51 17.44
C GLN A 69 -3.72 -8.80 17.58
N GLY A 70 -4.36 -8.55 16.43
CA GLY A 70 -5.64 -7.86 16.36
C GLY A 70 -6.11 -7.70 14.93
N TRP A 71 -6.89 -6.65 14.71
CA TRP A 71 -7.41 -6.26 13.42
C TRP A 71 -7.32 -4.74 13.23
N ALA A 72 -7.30 -4.30 11.98
CA ALA A 72 -7.40 -2.89 11.63
C ALA A 72 -8.77 -2.59 11.01
N ASP A 73 -9.41 -1.49 11.44
CA ASP A 73 -10.65 -1.02 10.81
C ASP A 73 -10.39 -0.29 9.48
N ALA A 74 -11.46 0.16 8.80
CA ALA A 74 -11.34 0.84 7.52
C ALA A 74 -10.47 2.12 7.56
N ASN A 75 -10.37 2.76 8.73
CA ASN A 75 -9.54 3.95 8.94
C ASN A 75 -8.09 3.60 9.31
N GLY A 76 -7.75 2.31 9.44
CA GLY A 76 -6.44 1.82 9.82
C GLY A 76 -6.21 1.88 11.33
N THR A 77 -7.27 2.07 12.12
CA THR A 77 -7.17 2.05 13.58
C THR A 77 -7.04 0.60 14.03
N PHE A 78 -6.01 0.32 14.84
CA PHE A 78 -5.78 -1.01 15.38
C PHE A 78 -6.68 -1.30 16.58
N HIS A 79 -7.24 -2.51 16.60
CA HIS A 79 -8.04 -3.07 17.67
C HIS A 79 -7.41 -4.39 18.10
N ALA A 80 -6.87 -4.45 19.32
CA ALA A 80 -6.29 -5.68 19.86
C ALA A 80 -7.37 -6.75 20.06
N TRP A 81 -7.03 -8.02 19.80
CA TRP A 81 -7.93 -9.11 20.15
C TRP A 81 -8.14 -9.20 21.67
N PRO A 82 -9.35 -9.56 22.14
CA PRO A 82 -9.54 -9.96 23.52
C PRO A 82 -8.77 -11.27 23.80
N ALA A 83 -8.61 -11.60 25.08
CA ALA A 83 -8.00 -12.87 25.46
C ALA A 83 -8.79 -14.05 24.87
N GLY A 84 -8.08 -14.98 24.21
CA GLY A 84 -8.64 -16.23 23.74
C GLY A 84 -8.68 -17.31 24.83
N GLY A 85 -9.08 -18.52 24.45
CA GLY A 85 -9.24 -19.66 25.36
C GLY A 85 -8.66 -20.96 24.83
N ASN A 86 -8.64 -21.98 25.69
CA ASN A 86 -8.44 -23.37 25.29
C ASN A 86 -9.58 -24.22 25.88
N PRO A 87 -10.60 -24.60 25.09
CA PRO A 87 -10.67 -24.49 23.63
C PRO A 87 -10.85 -23.05 23.11
N PRO A 88 -10.52 -22.78 21.82
CA PRO A 88 -10.63 -21.45 21.23
C PRO A 88 -12.04 -20.84 21.30
N THR A 89 -12.12 -19.58 21.70
CA THR A 89 -13.36 -18.81 21.83
C THR A 89 -13.63 -17.96 20.58
N PRO A 90 -14.89 -17.61 20.26
CA PRO A 90 -15.19 -16.74 19.12
C PRO A 90 -14.46 -15.38 19.21
N ALA A 91 -13.91 -14.91 18.08
CA ALA A 91 -13.42 -13.55 17.94
C ALA A 91 -14.59 -12.56 17.78
N PRO A 92 -14.44 -11.28 18.17
CA PRO A 92 -15.42 -10.25 17.82
C PRO A 92 -15.44 -10.04 16.31
N ASP A 93 -16.57 -9.52 15.80
CA ASP A 93 -16.73 -9.23 14.38
C ASP A 93 -15.81 -8.08 13.94
N ALA A 94 -14.78 -8.42 13.16
CA ALA A 94 -13.80 -7.49 12.59
C ALA A 94 -14.06 -7.20 11.10
N SER A 95 -15.26 -7.51 10.59
CA SER A 95 -15.57 -7.30 9.17
C SER A 95 -15.71 -5.82 8.82
N ILE A 96 -15.15 -5.47 7.67
CA ILE A 96 -15.39 -4.22 6.95
C ILE A 96 -16.32 -4.54 5.78
N THR A 97 -17.39 -3.77 5.61
CA THR A 97 -18.26 -3.91 4.43
C THR A 97 -17.47 -3.62 3.17
N GLY A 98 -17.33 -4.63 2.30
CA GLY A 98 -16.65 -4.55 1.01
C GLY A 98 -17.47 -3.81 -0.05
N PRO A 99 -16.85 -3.47 -1.20
CA PRO A 99 -17.55 -2.78 -2.27
C PRO A 99 -18.49 -3.73 -3.03
N ALA A 100 -19.64 -3.21 -3.45
CA ALA A 100 -20.54 -3.90 -4.36
C ALA A 100 -19.84 -4.16 -5.71
N ASN A 101 -20.38 -5.08 -6.51
CA ASN A 101 -19.82 -5.39 -7.83
C ASN A 101 -19.77 -4.15 -8.74
N GLY A 102 -18.63 -3.98 -9.41
CA GLY A 102 -18.31 -2.81 -10.22
C GLY A 102 -17.90 -1.56 -9.42
N GLN A 103 -17.79 -1.65 -8.09
CA GLN A 103 -17.40 -0.53 -7.22
C GLN A 103 -16.03 -0.75 -6.59
N SER A 104 -15.47 0.34 -6.06
CA SER A 104 -14.26 0.32 -5.25
C SER A 104 -14.52 0.93 -3.88
N MET A 105 -13.74 0.49 -2.89
CA MET A 105 -13.58 1.18 -1.62
C MET A 105 -12.09 1.38 -1.33
N THR A 106 -11.77 2.23 -0.38
CA THR A 106 -10.39 2.40 0.09
C THR A 106 -10.35 2.28 1.60
N ILE A 107 -9.50 1.38 2.10
CA ILE A 107 -9.16 1.29 3.54
C ILE A 107 -7.75 1.81 3.77
N ARG A 108 -7.36 2.03 5.03
CA ARG A 108 -5.99 2.39 5.41
C ARG A 108 -5.29 1.16 5.98
N MET A 109 -4.15 0.76 5.41
CA MET A 109 -3.29 -0.29 5.94
C MET A 109 -2.25 0.32 6.87
N PRO A 110 -2.26 0.01 8.18
CA PRO A 110 -1.23 0.48 9.10
C PRO A 110 0.09 -0.30 8.93
N LYS A 111 1.15 0.12 9.64
CA LYS A 111 2.39 -0.67 9.77
C LYS A 111 2.09 -1.97 10.53
N PHE A 112 1.87 -3.02 9.76
CA PHE A 112 1.17 -4.24 10.16
C PHE A 112 1.69 -5.42 9.34
N SER A 113 1.64 -6.62 9.91
CA SER A 113 1.96 -7.86 9.21
C SER A 113 0.84 -8.85 9.40
N GLY A 114 0.26 -9.34 8.30
CA GLY A 114 -0.98 -10.10 8.37
C GLY A 114 -1.59 -10.44 7.03
N ARG A 115 -2.91 -10.58 7.03
CA ARG A 115 -3.72 -11.04 5.91
C ARG A 115 -4.91 -10.11 5.68
N ILE A 116 -5.12 -9.75 4.41
CA ILE A 116 -6.37 -9.17 3.94
C ILE A 116 -7.25 -10.31 3.46
N TYR A 117 -8.24 -10.69 4.27
CA TYR A 117 -9.26 -11.66 3.86
C TYR A 117 -10.39 -10.96 3.11
N PHE A 118 -11.01 -11.68 2.19
CA PHE A 118 -12.31 -11.32 1.64
C PHE A 118 -13.19 -12.55 1.47
N SER A 119 -14.48 -12.42 1.78
CA SER A 119 -15.49 -13.48 1.60
C SER A 119 -16.72 -12.96 0.88
N TYR A 120 -17.42 -13.86 0.20
CA TYR A 120 -18.67 -13.56 -0.51
C TYR A 120 -19.87 -14.14 0.23
N GLY A 121 -20.91 -13.32 0.43
CA GLY A 121 -22.21 -13.73 0.96
C GLY A 121 -22.25 -13.94 2.47
N GLN A 122 -21.21 -14.56 3.04
CA GLN A 122 -21.13 -14.92 4.45
C GLN A 122 -19.87 -14.35 5.10
N LYS A 123 -20.00 -13.91 6.36
CA LYS A 123 -18.87 -13.53 7.21
C LYS A 123 -18.09 -14.77 7.62
N LEU A 124 -16.77 -14.65 7.72
CA LEU A 124 -15.89 -15.68 8.27
C LEU A 124 -16.04 -15.78 9.79
N ASP A 125 -15.96 -17.01 10.31
CA ASP A 125 -15.87 -17.34 11.73
C ASP A 125 -14.41 -17.47 12.12
N PHE A 126 -13.94 -16.53 12.94
CA PHE A 126 -12.60 -16.56 13.50
C PHE A 126 -12.67 -16.90 14.99
N ARG A 127 -11.66 -17.61 15.47
CA ARG A 127 -11.52 -17.99 16.87
C ARG A 127 -10.17 -17.59 17.44
N LEU A 128 -10.14 -17.40 18.75
CA LEU A 128 -8.98 -16.97 19.52
C LEU A 128 -8.58 -18.09 20.48
N THR A 129 -7.37 -18.60 20.29
CA THR A 129 -6.69 -19.47 21.25
C THR A 129 -5.89 -18.63 22.26
N THR A 130 -5.30 -19.25 23.28
CA THR A 130 -4.38 -18.58 24.21
C THR A 130 -3.23 -17.86 23.49
N GLY A 131 -2.80 -18.36 22.33
CA GLY A 131 -1.75 -17.76 21.48
C GLY A 131 -2.23 -16.73 20.45
N GLY A 132 -3.51 -16.37 20.43
CA GLY A 132 -4.08 -15.40 19.47
C GLY A 132 -4.97 -16.03 18.41
N LEU A 133 -4.97 -15.46 17.21
CA LEU A 133 -5.89 -15.83 16.14
C LEU A 133 -5.62 -17.25 15.60
N VAL A 134 -6.66 -18.07 15.57
CA VAL A 134 -6.64 -19.38 14.88
C VAL A 134 -6.88 -19.13 13.39
N GLN A 135 -5.96 -19.59 12.54
CA GLN A 135 -6.12 -19.52 11.09
C GLN A 135 -7.18 -20.54 10.60
N PRO A 136 -8.01 -20.19 9.59
CA PRO A 136 -8.93 -21.16 8.98
C PRO A 136 -8.19 -22.40 8.47
N ALA A 137 -8.78 -23.57 8.70
CA ALA A 137 -8.21 -24.87 8.33
C ALA A 137 -9.23 -25.67 7.51
N VAL A 138 -9.62 -25.13 6.36
CA VAL A 138 -10.72 -25.65 5.51
C VAL A 138 -10.49 -27.06 4.96
N GLN A 139 -9.28 -27.61 5.05
CA GLN A 139 -9.04 -29.05 4.82
C GLN A 139 -9.79 -29.94 5.82
N ASN A 140 -10.18 -29.41 6.98
CA ASN A 140 -11.06 -30.07 7.94
C ASN A 140 -12.53 -29.81 7.56
N PRO A 141 -13.33 -30.84 7.28
CA PRO A 141 -14.75 -30.68 6.95
C PRO A 141 -15.60 -30.04 8.05
N SER A 142 -15.11 -30.01 9.28
CA SER A 142 -15.78 -29.37 10.43
C SER A 142 -15.33 -27.93 10.69
N ASP A 143 -14.40 -27.38 9.89
CA ASP A 143 -14.05 -25.96 9.98
C ASP A 143 -15.29 -25.09 9.68
N PRO A 144 -15.59 -24.07 10.51
CA PRO A 144 -16.79 -23.26 10.31
C PRO A 144 -16.78 -22.47 8.99
N ASN A 145 -15.61 -22.29 8.37
CA ASN A 145 -15.44 -21.61 7.10
C ASN A 145 -15.38 -22.56 5.89
N HIS A 146 -15.52 -23.89 6.09
CA HIS A 146 -15.33 -24.90 5.04
C HIS A 146 -16.20 -24.66 3.79
N ASN A 147 -17.43 -24.17 3.97
CA ASN A 147 -18.39 -23.93 2.88
C ASN A 147 -18.49 -22.45 2.46
N ILE A 148 -17.63 -21.57 2.98
CA ILE A 148 -17.66 -20.14 2.66
C ILE A 148 -16.71 -19.88 1.49
N LEU A 149 -17.17 -19.14 0.48
CA LEU A 149 -16.31 -18.68 -0.61
C LEU A 149 -15.46 -17.49 -0.12
N PHE A 150 -14.18 -17.72 0.14
CA PHE A 150 -13.23 -16.69 0.55
C PHE A 150 -11.82 -16.92 -0.01
N ASN A 151 -10.99 -15.89 0.10
CA ASN A 151 -9.55 -15.99 -0.09
C ASN A 151 -8.84 -14.93 0.77
N TRP A 152 -7.51 -14.89 0.73
CA TRP A 152 -6.71 -13.85 1.37
C TRP A 152 -5.47 -13.48 0.56
N SER A 153 -5.00 -12.26 0.75
CA SER A 153 -3.63 -11.83 0.40
C SER A 153 -2.82 -11.65 1.68
N GLU A 154 -1.53 -11.97 1.67
CA GLU A 154 -0.63 -11.74 2.79
C GLU A 154 0.18 -10.46 2.53
N TYR A 155 0.41 -9.68 3.58
CA TYR A 155 1.20 -8.47 3.46
C TYR A 155 2.03 -8.16 4.70
N THR A 156 3.03 -7.32 4.52
CA THR A 156 3.73 -6.63 5.60
C THR A 156 4.04 -5.21 5.17
N LEU A 157 3.57 -4.24 5.94
CA LEU A 157 3.96 -2.83 5.83
C LEU A 157 4.80 -2.45 7.05
N ASN A 158 6.03 -1.97 6.83
CA ASN A 158 6.90 -1.49 7.89
C ASN A 158 7.76 -0.30 7.38
N ASP A 159 8.76 0.12 8.17
CA ASP A 159 9.64 1.23 7.80
C ASP A 159 10.49 0.96 6.55
N SER A 160 10.64 -0.31 6.15
CA SER A 160 11.37 -0.74 4.96
C SER A 160 10.48 -0.86 3.72
N GLY A 161 9.16 -0.64 3.83
CA GLY A 161 8.23 -0.66 2.70
C GLY A 161 7.09 -1.66 2.83
N LEU A 162 6.48 -1.98 1.69
CA LEU A 162 5.36 -2.92 1.54
C LEU A 162 5.81 -4.18 0.81
N TRP A 163 5.46 -5.33 1.38
CA TRP A 163 5.39 -6.61 0.67
C TRP A 163 3.94 -7.06 0.67
N ILE A 164 3.42 -7.46 -0.48
CA ILE A 164 2.07 -8.01 -0.64
C ILE A 164 2.11 -9.12 -1.70
N ASN A 165 1.47 -10.25 -1.43
CA ASN A 165 1.50 -11.40 -2.34
C ASN A 165 0.10 -11.88 -2.75
N SER A 166 0.09 -12.66 -3.84
CA SER A 166 -0.96 -13.62 -4.12
C SER A 166 -0.42 -15.00 -3.75
N THR A 167 -1.18 -15.78 -3.01
CA THR A 167 -0.76 -17.10 -2.50
C THR A 167 -1.74 -18.19 -2.88
N GLN A 168 -1.19 -19.37 -3.15
CA GLN A 168 -1.91 -20.63 -3.37
C GLN A 168 -1.29 -21.76 -2.55
N VAL A 169 -0.51 -21.42 -1.52
CA VAL A 169 0.22 -22.41 -0.69
C VAL A 169 -0.76 -23.36 0.01
N ASP A 170 -1.86 -22.82 0.54
CA ASP A 170 -2.85 -23.59 1.29
C ASP A 170 -4.03 -24.04 0.42
N MET A 171 -4.50 -23.19 -0.51
CA MET A 171 -5.67 -23.47 -1.35
C MET A 171 -5.69 -22.64 -2.65
N PHE A 172 -6.50 -23.09 -3.61
CA PHE A 172 -6.92 -22.31 -4.78
C PHE A 172 -8.43 -22.06 -4.69
N SER A 173 -8.86 -20.79 -4.67
CA SER A 173 -10.24 -20.37 -4.39
C SER A 173 -10.61 -19.12 -5.21
N ALA A 174 -11.46 -18.22 -4.68
CA ALA A 174 -11.85 -16.97 -5.32
C ALA A 174 -10.62 -16.20 -5.84
N PRO A 175 -10.54 -15.90 -7.15
CA PRO A 175 -9.36 -15.27 -7.73
C PRO A 175 -9.25 -13.81 -7.31
N TYR A 176 -8.02 -13.32 -7.22
CA TYR A 176 -7.71 -11.92 -6.92
C TYR A 176 -6.37 -11.53 -7.53
N ALA A 177 -6.16 -10.22 -7.64
CA ALA A 177 -4.88 -9.62 -8.00
C ALA A 177 -4.47 -8.60 -6.94
N VAL A 178 -3.16 -8.47 -6.72
CA VAL A 178 -2.57 -7.46 -5.85
C VAL A 178 -1.61 -6.60 -6.66
N GLY A 179 -1.45 -5.34 -6.25
CA GLY A 179 -0.54 -4.41 -6.90
C GLY A 179 -0.06 -3.36 -5.91
N VAL A 180 1.10 -2.78 -6.22
CA VAL A 180 1.69 -1.67 -5.49
C VAL A 180 1.90 -0.50 -6.45
N GLN A 181 1.55 0.70 -6.02
CA GLN A 181 1.95 1.93 -6.69
C GLN A 181 3.16 2.48 -5.95
N LEU A 182 4.29 2.61 -6.66
CA LEU A 182 5.52 3.14 -6.07
C LEU A 182 5.41 4.65 -5.90
N ALA A 183 6.29 5.22 -5.06
CA ALA A 183 6.30 6.65 -4.78
C ALA A 183 6.64 7.50 -6.01
N ASP A 184 7.35 6.93 -6.99
CA ASP A 184 7.80 7.55 -8.23
C ASP A 184 6.83 7.36 -9.42
N GLY A 185 5.70 6.69 -9.22
CA GLY A 185 4.65 6.48 -10.22
C GLY A 185 4.64 5.09 -10.84
#